data_AF-A0A1V5RU07-F1
#
_entry.id   AF-A0A1V5RU07-F1
#
_cell.length_a   1.000
_cell.length_b   1.000
_cell.length_c   1.000
_cell.angle_alpha   90.00
_cell.angle_beta   90.00
_cell.angle_gamma   90.00
#
_symmetry.space_group_name_H-M   'P 1'
#
loop_
_entity.id
_entity.type
_entity.pdbx_description
1 polymer ?
#
loop_
_entity_poly.entity_id
_entity_poly.type
_entity_poly.pdbx_seq_one_letter_code
_entity_poly.pdbx_strand_id
1 'polypeptide(L)'
;MNTIIRQWMPRQAKEANAHFQRKYGATLEERFDDSKYQLMHIEMFPDHIIHAECVGGEIDLLVNRRTTIGFFPWRYVDGESSIGRCVAFLEDAEYEELMAKKAGWPVTRFGDAYDPTHVERINALSAGG
;
A
#
# COMPACT_ATOMS: atom_id res chain seq x y z
N MET A 1 4.04 -9.44 -9.64
CA MET A 1 2.58 -9.27 -9.55
C MET A 1 1.94 -10.42 -10.32
N ASN A 2 1.84 -11.55 -9.63
CA ASN A 2 1.40 -12.88 -10.09
C ASN A 2 -0.11 -13.08 -9.90
N THR A 3 -0.88 -12.00 -9.94
CA THR A 3 -2.34 -12.04 -9.83
C THR A 3 -2.95 -11.26 -10.99
N ILE A 4 -4.27 -11.38 -11.15
CA ILE A 4 -5.04 -10.68 -12.19
C ILE A 4 -4.87 -9.15 -12.16
N ILE A 5 -4.38 -8.59 -11.06
CA ILE A 5 -4.12 -7.16 -10.93
C ILE A 5 -3.11 -6.65 -11.99
N ARG A 6 -2.24 -7.51 -12.56
CA ARG A 6 -1.40 -7.15 -13.72
C ARG A 6 -2.23 -6.75 -14.94
N GLN A 7 -3.35 -7.43 -15.14
CA GLN A 7 -4.26 -7.16 -16.24
C GLN A 7 -5.20 -6.00 -15.90
N TRP A 8 -5.64 -5.89 -14.64
CA TRP A 8 -6.55 -4.82 -14.20
C TRP A 8 -5.86 -3.46 -14.02
N MET A 9 -4.57 -3.46 -13.69
CA MET A 9 -3.76 -2.25 -13.46
C MET A 9 -2.55 -2.24 -14.43
N PRO A 10 -2.79 -2.23 -15.75
CA PRO A 10 -1.73 -2.39 -16.75
C PRO A 10 -0.70 -1.25 -16.72
N ARG A 11 -1.13 -0.04 -16.33
CA ARG A 11 -0.25 1.11 -16.14
C ARG A 11 0.77 0.85 -15.02
N GLN A 12 0.30 0.48 -13.84
CA GLN A 12 1.15 0.16 -12.69
C GLN A 12 2.00 -1.09 -12.93
N ALA A 13 1.48 -2.06 -13.68
CA ALA A 13 2.26 -3.22 -14.09
C ALA A 13 3.49 -2.83 -14.94
N LYS A 14 3.33 -1.87 -15.86
CA LYS A 14 4.42 -1.33 -16.69
C LYS A 14 5.45 -0.59 -15.84
N GLU A 15 5.00 0.27 -14.93
CA GLU A 15 5.86 0.99 -13.98
C GLU A 15 6.66 0.03 -13.10
N ALA A 16 5.99 -0.98 -12.54
CA ALA A 16 6.61 -2.01 -11.72
C ALA A 16 7.62 -2.82 -12.54
N ASN A 17 7.29 -3.23 -13.77
CA ASN A 17 8.22 -3.97 -14.61
C ASN A 17 9.48 -3.15 -14.93
N ALA A 18 9.33 -1.87 -15.27
CA ALA A 18 10.48 -0.98 -15.52
C ALA A 18 11.34 -0.80 -14.26
N HIS A 19 10.72 -0.69 -13.08
CA HIS A 19 11.44 -0.67 -11.81
C HIS A 19 12.21 -1.99 -11.57
N PHE A 20 11.57 -3.14 -11.81
CA PHE A 20 12.18 -4.46 -11.63
C PHE A 20 13.39 -4.67 -12.54
N GLN A 21 13.28 -4.30 -13.82
CA GLN A 21 14.40 -4.38 -14.76
C GLN A 21 15.57 -3.51 -14.32
N ARG A 22 15.31 -2.24 -13.92
CA ARG A 22 16.37 -1.33 -13.46
C ARG A 22 17.05 -1.77 -12.17
N LYS A 23 16.27 -2.24 -11.20
CA LYS A 23 16.76 -2.52 -9.84
C LYS A 23 17.30 -3.93 -9.66
N TYR A 24 16.68 -4.91 -10.31
CA TYR A 24 16.97 -6.33 -10.10
C TYR A 24 17.47 -7.04 -11.36
N GLY A 25 17.52 -6.37 -12.52
CA GLY A 25 17.98 -6.98 -13.77
C GLY A 25 17.06 -8.07 -14.31
N ALA A 26 15.82 -8.14 -13.82
CA ALA A 26 14.82 -9.13 -14.20
C ALA A 26 13.48 -8.45 -14.44
N THR A 27 12.66 -9.02 -15.32
CA THR A 27 11.28 -8.59 -15.54
C THR A 27 10.37 -9.00 -14.38
N LEU A 28 9.21 -8.36 -14.31
CA LEU A 28 8.17 -8.77 -13.39
C LEU A 28 7.70 -10.21 -13.64
N GLU A 29 7.71 -10.64 -14.91
CA GLU A 29 7.25 -11.96 -15.35
C GLU A 29 8.22 -13.08 -14.98
N GLU A 30 9.53 -12.86 -15.14
CA GLU A 30 10.55 -13.82 -14.69
C GLU A 30 10.54 -14.01 -13.17
N ARG A 31 10.24 -12.95 -12.41
CA ARG A 31 10.21 -13.03 -10.94
C ARG A 31 8.91 -13.65 -10.42
N PHE A 32 7.81 -13.35 -11.09
CA PHE A 32 6.44 -13.70 -10.70
C PHE A 32 5.75 -14.46 -11.83
N ASP A 33 6.37 -15.58 -12.21
CA ASP A 33 5.85 -16.52 -13.21
C ASP A 33 4.54 -17.21 -12.75
N ASP A 34 3.97 -18.01 -13.64
CA ASP A 34 2.71 -18.73 -13.43
C ASP A 34 2.78 -19.72 -12.26
N SER A 35 3.97 -20.21 -11.90
CA SER A 35 4.13 -21.10 -10.74
C SER A 35 3.84 -20.39 -9.42
N LYS A 36 3.81 -19.06 -9.43
CA LYS A 36 3.59 -18.22 -8.24
C LYS A 36 2.18 -17.64 -8.24
N TYR A 37 1.22 -18.19 -8.98
CA TYR A 37 -0.14 -17.65 -9.01
C TYR A 37 -0.69 -17.43 -7.59
N GLN A 38 -1.19 -16.22 -7.29
CA GLN A 38 -1.69 -15.84 -5.96
C GLN A 38 -0.75 -16.21 -4.78
N LEU A 39 0.57 -16.17 -4.99
CA LEU A 39 1.58 -16.57 -3.99
C LEU A 39 1.32 -15.99 -2.59
N MET A 40 0.94 -14.71 -2.51
CA MET A 40 0.64 -14.09 -1.22
C MET A 40 -0.48 -14.85 -0.49
N HIS A 41 -1.58 -15.18 -1.17
CA HIS A 41 -2.73 -15.85 -0.56
C HIS A 41 -2.53 -17.36 -0.40
N ILE A 42 -1.81 -18.01 -1.31
CA ILE A 42 -1.66 -19.48 -1.30
C ILE A 42 -0.50 -19.93 -0.40
N GLU A 43 0.64 -19.26 -0.45
CA GLU A 43 1.84 -19.70 0.27
C GLU A 43 1.93 -19.09 1.67
N MET A 44 1.47 -17.85 1.88
CA MET A 44 1.71 -17.15 3.14
C MET A 44 0.66 -17.41 4.23
N PHE A 45 -0.60 -17.65 3.88
CA PHE A 45 -1.64 -17.94 4.86
C PHE A 45 -1.43 -19.24 5.65
N PRO A 46 -0.95 -20.35 5.06
CA PRO A 46 -0.56 -21.55 5.81
C PRO A 46 0.50 -21.27 6.89
N ASP A 47 1.37 -20.29 6.65
CA ASP A 47 2.41 -19.83 7.57
C ASP A 47 1.91 -18.75 8.55
N HIS A 48 0.60 -18.49 8.59
CA HIS A 48 -0.05 -17.51 9.47
C HIS A 48 0.45 -16.08 9.26
N ILE A 49 0.96 -15.78 8.07
CA ILE A 49 1.29 -14.41 7.67
C ILE A 49 -0.02 -13.75 7.20
N ILE A 50 -0.58 -12.92 8.06
CA ILE A 50 -1.85 -12.22 7.81
C ILE A 50 -1.64 -10.98 6.92
N HIS A 51 -2.66 -10.62 6.15
CA HIS A 51 -2.65 -9.45 5.29
C HIS A 51 -3.59 -8.37 5.79
N ALA A 52 -3.19 -7.11 5.60
CA ALA A 52 -4.06 -5.96 5.67
C ALA A 52 -4.15 -5.34 4.27
N GLU A 53 -5.33 -5.41 3.66
CA GLU A 53 -5.58 -4.90 2.31
C GLU A 53 -6.41 -3.61 2.38
N CYS A 54 -6.39 -2.82 1.30
CA CYS A 54 -7.13 -1.56 1.20
C CYS A 54 -6.80 -0.54 2.30
N VAL A 55 -5.57 -0.57 2.82
CA VAL A 55 -5.09 0.42 3.79
C VAL A 55 -5.02 1.80 3.10
N GLY A 56 -5.69 2.77 3.68
CA GLY A 56 -5.77 4.14 3.17
C GLY A 56 -5.91 5.16 4.30
N GLY A 57 -6.55 6.29 4.02
CA GLY A 57 -6.62 7.42 4.93
C GLY A 57 -5.43 8.35 4.72
N GLU A 58 -4.87 8.84 5.82
CA GLU A 58 -3.83 9.89 5.82
C GLU A 58 -2.41 9.31 5.68
N ILE A 59 -2.27 8.29 4.83
CA ILE A 59 -1.05 7.50 4.69
C ILE A 59 0.15 8.36 4.28
N ASP A 60 -0.09 9.45 3.55
CA ASP A 60 0.92 10.43 3.12
C ASP A 60 1.69 11.07 4.28
N LEU A 61 1.10 11.12 5.48
CA LEU A 61 1.81 11.56 6.68
C LEU A 61 2.94 10.59 7.10
N LEU A 62 2.88 9.34 6.65
CA LEU A 62 3.68 8.22 7.14
C LEU A 62 4.46 7.46 6.05
N VAL A 63 4.44 7.91 4.79
CA VAL A 63 5.14 7.26 3.67
C VAL A 63 6.66 7.22 3.90
N ASN A 64 7.30 6.09 3.57
CA ASN A 64 8.75 5.82 3.71
C ASN A 64 9.28 5.83 5.16
N ARG A 65 8.43 5.55 6.14
CA ARG A 65 8.80 5.51 7.56
C ARG A 65 8.44 4.16 8.16
N ARG A 66 9.17 3.75 9.20
CA ARG A 66 8.74 2.66 10.08
C ARG A 66 7.84 3.25 11.17
N THR A 67 6.74 2.59 11.46
CA THR A 67 5.84 2.98 12.55
C THR A 67 5.19 1.72 13.13
N THR A 68 4.82 1.78 14.39
CA THR A 68 3.99 0.74 15.00
C THR A 68 2.57 0.91 14.48
N ILE A 69 1.97 -0.18 13.99
CA ILE A 69 0.57 -0.19 13.55
C ILE A 69 -0.28 -1.03 14.49
N GLY A 70 -1.50 -0.57 14.76
CA GLY A 70 -2.56 -1.36 15.38
C GLY A 70 -3.61 -1.68 14.35
N PHE A 71 -4.08 -2.93 14.31
CA PHE A 71 -5.23 -3.33 13.50
C PHE A 71 -6.32 -3.88 14.41
N PHE A 72 -7.50 -3.28 14.34
CA PHE A 72 -8.64 -3.60 15.18
C PHE A 72 -9.79 -4.15 14.32
N PRO A 73 -9.78 -5.45 14.01
CA PRO A 73 -10.84 -6.08 13.23
C PRO A 73 -12.09 -6.33 14.07
N TRP A 74 -13.24 -6.47 13.41
CA TRP A 74 -14.40 -7.03 14.06
C TRP A 74 -14.15 -8.50 14.43
N ARG A 75 -14.62 -8.90 15.62
CA ARG A 75 -14.54 -10.29 16.09
C ARG A 75 -15.62 -11.11 15.42
N TYR A 76 -15.34 -11.53 14.19
CA TYR A 76 -16.24 -12.38 13.44
C TYR A 76 -15.92 -13.85 13.73
N VAL A 77 -16.89 -14.57 14.30
CA VAL A 77 -16.75 -16.01 14.57
C VAL A 77 -16.75 -16.75 13.25
N ASP A 78 -15.75 -17.63 13.05
CA ASP A 78 -15.52 -18.42 11.84
C ASP A 78 -15.33 -17.58 10.55
N GLY A 79 -14.94 -16.31 10.69
CA GLY A 79 -14.65 -15.44 9.55
C GLY A 79 -13.23 -15.63 9.00
N GLU A 80 -13.11 -15.76 7.68
CA GLU A 80 -11.81 -15.83 6.97
C GLU A 80 -11.15 -14.45 6.80
N SER A 81 -11.94 -13.38 6.90
CA SER A 81 -11.48 -11.99 6.87
C SER A 81 -12.44 -11.07 7.62
N SER A 82 -11.98 -9.89 7.97
CA SER A 82 -12.78 -8.92 8.72
C SER A 82 -12.36 -7.50 8.38
N ILE A 83 -13.34 -6.60 8.24
CA ILE A 83 -13.06 -5.17 8.20
C ILE A 83 -12.51 -4.72 9.55
N GLY A 84 -11.61 -3.75 9.52
CA GLY A 84 -10.98 -3.25 10.72
C GLY A 84 -10.51 -1.82 10.60
N ARG A 85 -10.15 -1.25 11.74
CA ARG A 85 -9.47 0.04 11.80
C ARG A 85 -7.97 -0.20 11.91
N CYS A 86 -7.23 0.19 10.87
CA CYS A 86 -5.78 0.30 10.93
C CYS A 86 -5.41 1.70 11.45
N VAL A 87 -4.54 1.77 12.45
CA VAL A 87 -4.02 3.02 13.01
C VAL A 87 -2.51 2.94 13.11
N ALA A 88 -1.85 4.09 13.04
CA ALA A 88 -0.45 4.22 13.38
C ALA A 88 -0.33 4.81 14.80
N PHE A 89 0.52 4.20 15.63
CA PHE A 89 0.89 4.75 16.93
C PHE A 89 2.14 5.60 16.77
N LEU A 90 2.08 6.82 17.29
CA LEU A 90 3.12 7.83 17.23
C LEU A 90 3.34 8.38 18.63
N GLU A 91 4.55 8.88 18.89
CA GLU A 91 4.82 9.65 20.10
C GLU A 91 4.12 11.01 20.03
N ASP A 92 3.69 11.55 21.16
CA ASP A 92 2.88 12.77 21.22
C ASP A 92 3.49 13.94 20.45
N ALA A 93 4.80 14.17 20.60
CA ALA A 93 5.50 15.25 19.92
C ALA A 93 5.47 15.10 18.38
N GLU A 94 5.61 13.86 17.90
CA GLU A 94 5.55 13.56 16.46
C GLU A 94 4.11 13.68 15.94
N TYR A 95 3.13 13.22 16.73
CA TYR A 95 1.73 13.36 16.38
C TYR A 95 1.34 14.82 16.16
N GLU A 96 1.74 15.72 17.08
CA GLU A 96 1.45 17.16 16.96
C GLU A 96 2.10 17.78 15.71
N GLU A 97 3.34 17.40 15.38
CA GLU A 97 4.01 17.86 14.15
C GLU A 97 3.23 17.42 12.90
N LEU A 98 2.80 16.16 12.85
CA LEU A 98 2.04 15.62 11.72
C LEU A 98 0.64 16.25 11.63
N MET A 99 -0.01 16.55 12.75
CA MET A 99 -1.30 17.25 12.75
C MET A 99 -1.17 18.69 12.27
N ALA A 100 -0.09 19.39 12.64
CA ALA A 100 0.20 20.72 12.11
C ALA A 100 0.46 20.68 10.60
N LYS A 101 1.20 19.68 10.11
CA LYS A 101 1.43 19.46 8.67
C LYS A 101 0.12 19.18 7.93
N LYS A 102 -0.69 18.26 8.48
CA LYS A 102 -2.01 17.87 7.96
C LYS A 102 -2.95 19.07 7.82
N ALA A 103 -2.93 20.01 8.76
CA ALA A 103 -3.79 21.18 8.73
C ALA A 103 -3.56 22.07 7.50
N GLY A 104 -2.36 22.02 6.90
CA GLY A 104 -2.03 22.74 5.66
C GLY A 104 -2.33 21.98 4.38
N TRP A 105 -2.81 20.73 4.45
CA TRP A 105 -3.04 19.88 3.29
C TRP A 105 -4.49 19.94 2.80
N PRO A 106 -4.71 19.80 1.48
CA PRO A 106 -6.05 19.59 0.97
C PRO A 106 -6.58 18.22 1.40
N VAL A 107 -7.90 18.12 1.46
CA VAL A 107 -8.61 16.88 1.79
C VAL A 107 -9.26 16.29 0.55
N THR A 108 -9.37 14.96 0.52
CA THR A 108 -10.17 14.26 -0.48
C THR A 108 -11.66 14.50 -0.25
N ARG A 109 -12.52 14.06 -1.18
CA ARG A 109 -13.99 14.06 -0.99
C ARG A 109 -14.45 13.25 0.23
N PHE A 110 -13.59 12.39 0.76
CA PHE A 110 -13.87 11.53 1.92
C PHE A 110 -13.29 12.10 3.22
N GLY A 111 -12.61 13.26 3.17
CA GLY A 111 -12.06 13.94 4.33
C GLY A 111 -10.62 13.58 4.68
N ASP A 112 -9.98 12.69 3.91
CA ASP A 112 -8.58 12.31 4.16
C ASP A 112 -7.62 13.38 3.63
N ALA A 113 -6.70 13.85 4.48
CA ALA A 113 -5.63 14.74 4.04
C ALA A 113 -4.59 13.98 3.20
N TYR A 114 -4.06 14.64 2.16
CA TYR A 114 -3.05 14.06 1.28
C TYR A 114 -1.99 15.09 0.89
N ASP A 115 -0.80 14.63 0.51
CA ASP A 115 0.30 15.48 0.05
C ASP A 115 0.19 15.69 -1.49
N PRO A 116 -0.15 16.90 -1.98
CA PRO A 116 -0.28 17.14 -3.42
C PRO A 116 1.03 16.88 -4.18
N THR A 117 2.16 17.14 -3.55
CA THR A 117 3.48 16.92 -4.15
C THR A 117 3.78 15.43 -4.30
N HIS A 118 3.23 14.58 -3.44
CA HIS A 118 3.32 13.13 -3.59
C HIS A 118 2.48 12.67 -4.79
N VAL A 119 1.26 13.17 -4.92
CA VAL A 119 0.37 12.86 -6.05
C VAL A 119 0.98 13.30 -7.38
N GLU A 120 1.54 14.50 -7.44
CA GLU A 120 2.26 15.00 -8.63
C GLU A 120 3.42 14.09 -9.03
N ARG A 121 4.22 13.63 -8.07
CA ARG A 121 5.33 12.69 -8.31
C ARG A 121 4.83 11.36 -8.86
N ILE A 122 3.75 10.80 -8.30
CA ILE A 122 3.13 9.57 -8.81
C ILE A 122 2.67 9.77 -10.25
N ASN A 123 2.00 10.88 -10.54
CA ASN A 123 1.52 11.18 -11.89
C ASN A 123 2.68 11.36 -12.89
N ALA A 124 3.77 12.01 -12.48
CA ALA A 124 4.96 12.15 -13.32
C ALA A 124 5.61 10.80 -13.65
N LEU A 125 5.71 9.89 -12.67
CA LEU A 125 6.19 8.51 -12.88
C LEU A 125 5.30 7.77 -13.89
N SER A 126 4.00 8.05 -13.85
CA SER A 126 2.99 7.43 -14.71
C SER A 126 2.99 7.98 -16.14
N ALA A 127 3.38 9.24 -16.32
CA ALA A 127 3.37 9.92 -17.62
C ALA A 127 4.58 9.55 -18.50
N GLY A 128 5.71 9.16 -17.89
CA GLY A 128 6.92 8.73 -18.59
C GLY A 128 6.94 7.25 -19.00
N GLY A 129 5.83 6.54 -18.76
CA GLY A 129 5.67 5.10 -19.00
C GLY A 129 5.29 4.76 -20.41
#